data_AF-A0A9R0A7F5-F1
#
_entry.id   AF-A0A9R0A7F5-F1
#
_cell.length_a   1.000
_cell.length_b   1.000
_cell.length_c   1.000
_cell.angle_alpha   90.00
_cell.angle_beta   90.00
_cell.angle_gamma   90.00
#
_symmetry.space_group_name_H-M   'P 1'
#
loop_
_entity.id
_entity.type
_entity.pdbx_description
1 polymer ?
#
loop_
_entity_poly.entity_id
_entity_poly.type
_entity_poly.pdbx_seq_one_letter_code
_entity_poly.pdbx_strand_id
1 'polypeptide(L)'
;MEGEKGTLEAGTKEQPDMTGPLTAEQLAAIEDEEILNNMLDKAVDFEERKMIRAAMRELLKRKRERRDRERAARMENLRQQGGGGKTAAGLNKDQKPANGPSGAQYNAHRTAQAKSFSPPTSTSSPKTVGSLAQSHVARVKVPGSSAVGGPNTKDVKQMLLDWCRVKTEPYEGVNIQNFSSSWADGLAFCALVHRFFPEGFEYCTLDPYDRRANFEKAFKTAETLADCPPLLDVDDLMRMREPDWKCVYTYIQEFYRCLAEKGLVKTKKKIP
;
A
#
# COMPACT_ATOMS: atom_id res chain seq x y z
N MET A 1 27.78 -32.88 -68.26
CA MET A 1 27.93 -31.46 -67.89
C MET A 1 26.63 -30.78 -68.27
N GLU A 2 25.54 -30.86 -67.49
CA GLU A 2 25.41 -30.93 -66.01
C GLU A 2 25.99 -29.67 -65.33
N GLY A 3 25.35 -29.08 -64.31
CA GLY A 3 24.27 -29.64 -63.47
C GLY A 3 23.16 -28.66 -63.04
N GLU A 4 22.34 -29.14 -62.11
CA GLU A 4 21.06 -28.56 -61.67
C GLU A 4 21.15 -27.58 -60.47
N LYS A 5 20.00 -26.88 -60.26
CA LYS A 5 19.43 -26.43 -58.97
C LYS A 5 20.14 -25.29 -58.21
N GLY A 6 19.30 -24.45 -57.61
CA GLY A 6 19.74 -23.33 -56.77
C GLY A 6 18.61 -22.41 -56.26
N THR A 7 17.36 -22.87 -56.19
CA THR A 7 16.26 -22.06 -55.62
C THR A 7 16.50 -21.90 -54.11
N LEU A 8 16.81 -20.68 -53.68
CA LEU A 8 16.93 -20.34 -52.26
C LEU A 8 15.59 -19.80 -51.76
N GLU A 9 14.88 -20.61 -50.98
CA GLU A 9 13.59 -20.22 -50.40
C GLU A 9 13.75 -19.18 -49.30
N ALA A 10 12.74 -18.32 -49.15
CA ALA A 10 12.69 -17.37 -48.06
C ALA A 10 12.45 -18.11 -46.73
N GLY A 11 13.41 -18.00 -45.81
CA GLY A 11 13.31 -18.53 -44.45
C GLY A 11 12.30 -17.77 -43.58
N THR A 12 11.03 -17.82 -43.96
CA THR A 12 9.90 -17.32 -43.17
C THR A 12 9.83 -18.14 -41.90
N LYS A 13 10.15 -17.54 -40.75
CA LYS A 13 9.87 -18.16 -39.45
C LYS A 13 8.36 -18.39 -39.37
N GLU A 14 7.95 -19.64 -39.13
CA GLU A 14 6.56 -19.99 -38.92
C GLU A 14 6.01 -19.19 -37.75
N GLN A 15 5.19 -18.17 -38.05
CA GLN A 15 4.19 -17.71 -37.11
C GLN A 15 3.05 -18.73 -37.20
N PRO A 16 2.50 -19.23 -36.07
CA PRO A 16 1.30 -20.03 -36.13
C PRO A 16 0.19 -19.21 -36.78
N ASP A 17 -0.49 -19.78 -37.77
CA ASP A 17 -1.61 -19.12 -38.43
C ASP A 17 -2.82 -19.11 -37.49
N MET A 18 -2.99 -17.99 -36.79
CA MET A 18 -3.99 -17.82 -35.74
C MET A 18 -5.26 -17.09 -36.23
N THR A 19 -5.65 -17.29 -37.50
CA THR A 19 -6.98 -16.84 -37.99
C THR A 19 -8.11 -17.74 -37.49
N GLY A 20 -8.27 -17.82 -36.17
CA GLY A 20 -9.33 -18.57 -35.50
C GLY A 20 -9.71 -17.89 -34.17
N PRO A 21 -10.94 -18.10 -33.67
CA PRO A 21 -11.38 -17.49 -32.42
C PRO A 21 -10.54 -18.01 -31.25
N LEU A 22 -9.73 -17.13 -30.65
CA LEU A 22 -8.82 -17.45 -29.55
C LEU A 22 -9.58 -18.04 -28.36
N THR A 23 -9.29 -19.30 -28.03
CA THR A 23 -9.96 -19.96 -26.91
C THR A 23 -9.37 -19.50 -25.58
N ALA A 24 -10.20 -19.51 -24.53
CA ALA A 24 -9.76 -19.23 -23.15
C ALA A 24 -8.57 -20.09 -22.72
N GLU A 25 -8.55 -21.34 -23.20
CA GLU A 25 -7.58 -22.38 -22.85
C GLU A 25 -6.25 -22.19 -23.58
N GLN A 26 -6.28 -21.79 -24.86
CA GLN A 26 -5.08 -21.36 -25.60
C GLN A 26 -4.40 -20.17 -24.91
N LEU A 27 -5.16 -19.14 -24.54
CA LEU A 27 -4.64 -17.96 -23.85
C LEU A 27 -4.09 -18.28 -22.46
N ALA A 28 -4.74 -19.19 -21.71
CA ALA A 28 -4.32 -19.61 -20.37
C ALA A 28 -3.07 -20.50 -20.33
N ALA A 29 -2.60 -20.98 -21.49
CA ALA A 29 -1.37 -21.75 -21.67
C ALA A 29 -0.13 -20.89 -22.01
N ILE A 30 -0.31 -19.60 -22.30
CA ILE A 30 0.80 -18.70 -22.67
C ILE A 30 1.55 -18.26 -21.39
N GLU A 31 2.81 -18.68 -21.24
CA GLU A 31 3.67 -18.25 -20.12
C GLU A 31 4.39 -16.90 -20.36
N ASP A 32 4.41 -16.43 -21.60
CA ASP A 32 5.09 -15.20 -21.99
C ASP A 32 4.17 -13.97 -21.90
N GLU A 33 4.70 -12.90 -21.32
CA GLU A 33 4.01 -11.63 -21.17
C GLU A 33 4.14 -10.76 -22.44
N GLU A 34 5.24 -10.86 -23.21
CA GLU A 34 5.38 -10.14 -24.48
C GLU A 34 4.42 -10.66 -25.53
N ILE A 35 4.17 -11.98 -25.58
CA ILE A 35 3.18 -12.58 -26.48
C ILE A 35 1.77 -12.04 -26.18
N LEU A 36 1.34 -12.04 -24.90
CA LEU A 36 0.02 -11.53 -24.54
C LEU A 36 -0.13 -10.02 -24.79
N ASN A 37 0.91 -9.20 -24.55
CA ASN A 37 0.87 -7.77 -24.91
C ASN A 37 0.76 -7.56 -26.44
N ASN A 38 1.57 -8.28 -27.23
CA ASN A 38 1.55 -8.24 -28.70
C ASN A 38 0.19 -8.67 -29.26
N MET A 39 -0.49 -9.63 -28.63
CA MET A 39 -1.87 -9.99 -28.93
C MET A 39 -2.84 -8.86 -28.51
N LEU A 40 -2.65 -8.23 -27.34
CA LEU A 40 -3.50 -7.14 -26.85
C LEU A 40 -3.47 -5.87 -27.72
N ASP A 41 -2.34 -5.60 -28.37
CA ASP A 41 -2.16 -4.49 -29.31
C ASP A 41 -2.72 -4.79 -30.72
N LYS A 42 -2.81 -6.08 -31.09
CA LYS A 42 -3.42 -6.53 -32.36
C LYS A 42 -4.92 -6.80 -32.25
N ALA A 43 -5.41 -7.13 -31.05
CA ALA A 43 -6.81 -7.46 -30.80
C ALA A 43 -7.72 -6.27 -31.08
N VAL A 44 -8.58 -6.41 -32.10
CA VAL A 44 -9.57 -5.40 -32.49
C VAL A 44 -10.95 -5.67 -31.89
N ASP A 45 -11.24 -6.91 -31.47
CA ASP A 45 -12.49 -7.24 -30.81
C ASP A 45 -12.43 -6.98 -29.30
N PHE A 46 -13.57 -6.57 -28.72
CA PHE A 46 -13.66 -6.25 -27.30
C PHE A 46 -13.60 -7.50 -26.40
N GLU A 47 -14.23 -8.61 -26.81
CA GLU A 47 -14.24 -9.84 -26.02
C GLU A 47 -12.86 -10.53 -26.12
N GLU A 48 -12.26 -10.57 -27.31
CA GLU A 48 -10.85 -10.94 -27.52
C GLU A 48 -9.91 -10.18 -26.58
N ARG A 49 -9.98 -8.84 -26.59
CA ARG A 49 -9.13 -7.97 -25.75
C ARG A 49 -9.38 -8.18 -24.25
N LYS A 50 -10.63 -8.44 -23.86
CA LYS A 50 -11.04 -8.80 -22.49
C LYS A 50 -10.49 -10.15 -22.05
N MET A 51 -10.48 -11.14 -22.95
CA MET A 51 -9.94 -12.49 -22.70
C MET A 51 -8.42 -12.48 -22.60
N ILE A 52 -7.71 -11.75 -23.47
CA ILE A 52 -6.24 -11.58 -23.39
C ILE A 52 -5.85 -10.93 -22.05
N ARG A 53 -6.55 -9.88 -21.61
CA ARG A 53 -6.35 -9.28 -20.27
C ARG A 53 -6.64 -10.24 -19.13
N ALA A 54 -7.64 -11.11 -19.26
CA ALA A 54 -7.92 -12.14 -18.26
C ALA A 54 -6.78 -13.16 -18.15
N ALA A 55 -6.22 -13.58 -19.28
CA ALA A 55 -5.02 -14.43 -19.31
C ALA A 55 -3.78 -13.72 -18.75
N MET A 56 -3.57 -12.43 -19.04
CA MET A 56 -2.49 -11.64 -18.43
C MET A 56 -2.61 -11.56 -16.91
N ARG A 57 -3.82 -11.30 -16.38
CA ARG A 57 -4.08 -11.31 -14.93
C ARG A 57 -3.70 -12.63 -14.29
N GLU A 58 -4.18 -13.73 -14.88
CA GLU A 58 -3.95 -15.07 -14.38
C GLU A 58 -2.46 -15.47 -14.47
N LEU A 59 -1.79 -15.18 -15.60
CA LEU A 59 -0.35 -15.39 -15.77
C LEU A 59 0.47 -14.62 -14.73
N LEU A 60 0.14 -13.35 -14.50
CA LEU A 60 0.91 -12.48 -13.62
C LEU A 60 0.60 -12.74 -12.14
N LYS A 61 -0.61 -13.21 -11.82
CA LYS A 61 -0.93 -13.82 -10.54
C LYS A 61 -0.13 -15.11 -10.31
N ARG A 62 -0.09 -16.05 -11.26
CA ARG A 62 0.73 -17.27 -11.18
C ARG A 62 2.22 -16.94 -10.99
N LYS A 63 2.76 -15.97 -11.74
CA LYS A 63 4.15 -15.50 -11.60
C LYS A 63 4.41 -14.90 -10.21
N ARG A 64 3.49 -14.09 -9.66
CA ARG A 64 3.57 -13.59 -8.27
C ARG A 64 3.55 -14.72 -7.25
N GLU A 65 2.54 -15.59 -7.31
CA GLU A 65 2.38 -16.71 -6.37
C GLU A 65 3.60 -17.62 -6.38
N ARG A 66 4.23 -17.85 -7.54
CA ARG A 66 5.51 -18.58 -7.62
C ARG A 66 6.61 -17.86 -6.82
N ARG A 67 6.81 -16.55 -7.02
CA ARG A 67 7.78 -15.75 -6.24
C ARG A 67 7.49 -15.79 -4.74
N ASP A 68 6.23 -15.69 -4.33
CA ASP A 68 5.86 -15.65 -2.91
C ASP A 68 5.92 -17.03 -2.23
N ARG A 69 5.60 -18.11 -2.95
CA ARG A 69 5.87 -19.50 -2.51
C ARG A 69 7.37 -19.75 -2.35
N GLU A 70 8.21 -19.29 -3.28
CA GLU A 70 9.68 -19.35 -3.15
C GLU A 70 10.20 -18.53 -1.96
N ARG A 71 9.72 -17.29 -1.78
CA ARG A 71 10.05 -16.43 -0.63
C ARG A 71 9.70 -17.12 0.70
N ALA A 72 8.49 -17.68 0.80
CA ALA A 72 8.04 -18.42 1.99
C ALA A 72 8.87 -19.69 2.24
N ALA A 73 9.14 -20.49 1.21
CA ALA A 73 9.96 -21.69 1.32
C ALA A 73 11.39 -21.38 1.81
N ARG A 74 12.01 -20.28 1.34
CA ARG A 74 13.32 -19.82 1.82
C ARG A 74 13.30 -19.44 3.30
N MET A 75 12.26 -18.74 3.77
CA MET A 75 12.11 -18.41 5.20
C MET A 75 11.90 -19.66 6.07
N GLU A 76 11.12 -20.63 5.62
CA GLU A 76 10.90 -21.88 6.37
C GLU A 76 12.17 -22.73 6.44
N ASN A 77 12.94 -22.80 5.34
CA ASN A 77 14.22 -23.52 5.33
C ASN A 77 15.23 -22.90 6.32
N LEU A 78 15.31 -21.55 6.36
CA LEU A 78 16.10 -20.83 7.35
C LEU A 78 15.62 -21.08 8.80
N ARG A 79 14.30 -21.17 9.03
CA ARG A 79 13.71 -21.48 10.34
C ARG A 79 14.09 -22.89 10.82
N GLN A 80 14.10 -23.87 9.92
CA GLN A 80 14.52 -25.25 10.23
C GLN A 80 16.03 -25.34 10.48
N GLN A 81 16.84 -24.64 9.69
CA GLN A 81 18.30 -24.61 9.83
C GLN A 81 18.77 -23.93 11.13
N GLY A 82 17.99 -22.98 11.66
CA GLY A 82 18.24 -22.33 12.95
C GLY A 82 17.96 -23.18 14.20
N GLY A 83 17.46 -24.42 14.06
CA GLY A 83 17.06 -25.27 15.18
C GLY A 83 18.17 -26.16 15.79
N GLY A 84 19.34 -26.25 15.16
CA GLY A 84 20.36 -27.27 15.46
C GLY A 84 21.64 -26.74 16.11
N GLY A 85 21.65 -26.50 17.42
CA GLY A 85 22.89 -26.13 18.14
C GLY A 85 22.77 -26.11 19.66
N LYS A 86 23.27 -27.15 20.34
CA LYS A 86 23.44 -27.19 21.79
C LYS A 86 24.90 -27.44 22.18
N THR A 87 25.34 -26.69 23.20
CA THR A 87 26.44 -27.00 24.14
C THR A 87 27.81 -27.37 23.57
N ALA A 88 28.72 -26.40 23.60
CA ALA A 88 30.09 -26.61 24.05
C ALA A 88 30.50 -25.42 24.94
N ALA A 89 30.92 -25.67 26.19
CA ALA A 89 31.46 -24.64 27.07
C ALA A 89 32.98 -24.54 26.87
N GLY A 90 33.51 -23.34 26.69
CA GLY A 90 34.92 -23.10 26.37
C GLY A 90 35.46 -21.86 27.07
N LEU A 91 35.63 -21.92 28.39
CA LEU A 91 36.36 -20.90 29.14
C LEU A 91 37.86 -21.04 28.88
N ASN A 92 38.50 -20.02 28.29
CA ASN A 92 39.91 -19.77 28.57
C ASN A 92 40.29 -18.28 28.45
N LYS A 93 41.49 -17.97 28.94
CA LYS A 93 41.95 -16.64 29.35
C LYS A 93 42.86 -15.93 28.34
N ASP A 94 42.93 -14.61 28.49
CA ASP A 94 44.11 -13.75 28.33
C ASP A 94 45.09 -14.03 27.16
N GLN A 95 44.98 -13.25 26.08
CA GLN A 95 46.19 -12.71 25.45
C GLN A 95 45.98 -11.28 24.95
N LYS A 96 46.99 -10.44 25.20
CA LYS A 96 47.06 -9.02 24.81
C LYS A 96 48.21 -8.86 23.80
N PRO A 97 48.06 -7.97 22.81
CA PRO A 97 49.14 -7.03 22.55
C PRO A 97 48.62 -5.59 22.60
N ALA A 98 49.55 -4.63 22.76
CA ALA A 98 49.25 -3.21 22.69
C ALA A 98 50.11 -2.55 21.62
N ASN A 99 49.52 -1.61 20.88
CA ASN A 99 50.12 -0.30 20.63
C ASN A 99 49.04 0.67 20.12
N GLY A 100 49.19 1.94 20.49
CA GLY A 100 48.47 3.08 19.91
C GLY A 100 49.46 4.01 19.20
N PRO A 101 49.21 5.33 19.09
CA PRO A 101 48.12 6.10 19.71
C PRO A 101 47.38 7.10 18.78
N SER A 102 46.40 7.80 19.37
CA SER A 102 45.80 9.08 18.93
C SER A 102 44.94 9.11 17.65
N GLY A 103 43.85 9.88 17.60
CA GLY A 103 43.17 10.60 18.69
C GLY A 103 42.22 11.70 18.23
N ALA A 104 40.95 11.67 18.66
CA ALA A 104 39.98 12.76 18.59
C ALA A 104 38.90 12.56 19.67
N GLN A 105 38.36 13.63 20.27
CA GLN A 105 37.48 13.57 21.44
C GLN A 105 36.14 14.27 21.19
N TYR A 106 35.03 13.62 21.52
CA TYR A 106 33.71 14.25 21.63
C TYR A 106 33.01 13.71 22.89
N ASN A 107 32.74 14.55 23.88
CA ASN A 107 32.06 14.14 25.11
C ASN A 107 30.53 14.24 24.97
N ALA A 108 29.82 13.18 25.37
CA ALA A 108 28.37 13.20 25.55
C ALA A 108 28.02 12.70 26.96
N HIS A 109 27.49 13.59 27.81
CA HIS A 109 27.12 13.23 29.18
C HIS A 109 25.77 12.49 29.22
N ARG A 110 25.72 11.40 29.99
CA ARG A 110 24.56 10.52 30.15
C ARG A 110 24.17 10.47 31.62
N THR A 111 22.99 11.00 31.96
CA THR A 111 22.37 10.82 33.29
C THR A 111 21.06 10.08 33.10
N ALA A 112 20.93 8.91 33.72
CA ALA A 112 19.72 8.10 33.67
C ALA A 112 18.93 8.24 34.98
N GLN A 113 17.60 8.37 34.88
CA GLN A 113 16.72 8.02 35.98
C GLN A 113 15.36 7.55 35.44
N ALA A 114 15.08 6.25 35.59
CA ALA A 114 13.77 5.68 35.31
C ALA A 114 13.02 5.51 36.64
N LYS A 115 11.72 5.86 36.66
CA LYS A 115 10.82 5.54 37.77
C LYS A 115 9.48 5.05 37.21
N SER A 116 9.24 3.76 37.36
CA SER A 116 7.95 3.13 37.11
C SER A 116 6.94 3.50 38.20
N PHE A 117 5.71 3.79 37.81
CA PHE A 117 4.58 3.92 38.74
C PHE A 117 3.52 2.86 38.44
N SER A 118 3.00 2.25 39.51
CA SER A 118 1.84 1.36 39.50
C SER A 118 0.88 1.78 40.62
N PRO A 119 -0.45 1.63 40.47
CA PRO A 119 -1.43 2.20 41.39
C PRO A 119 -1.86 1.22 42.50
N PRO A 120 -2.35 1.74 43.65
CA PRO A 120 -3.25 1.03 44.55
C PRO A 120 -4.66 1.65 44.60
N THR A 121 -5.63 0.89 45.10
CA THR A 121 -7.06 1.25 45.12
C THR A 121 -7.63 1.42 46.52
N SER A 122 -8.59 2.35 46.68
CA SER A 122 -9.76 2.32 47.59
C SER A 122 -9.58 2.09 49.12
N THR A 123 -10.18 2.97 49.95
CA THR A 123 -11.34 2.68 50.85
C THR A 123 -11.43 3.61 52.08
N SER A 124 -12.67 3.88 52.53
CA SER A 124 -13.11 4.45 53.83
C SER A 124 -13.09 5.97 54.08
N SER A 125 -14.05 6.40 54.92
CA SER A 125 -14.31 7.77 55.41
C SER A 125 -14.23 7.79 56.95
N PRO A 126 -14.26 8.98 57.58
CA PRO A 126 -15.45 9.29 58.40
C PRO A 126 -15.91 10.77 58.38
N LYS A 127 -16.94 11.09 59.17
CA LYS A 127 -17.56 12.41 59.42
C LYS A 127 -16.88 13.08 60.67
N THR A 128 -17.07 14.33 61.11
CA THR A 128 -17.96 15.51 60.82
C THR A 128 -17.20 16.77 61.36
N VAL A 129 -17.62 18.05 61.50
CA VAL A 129 -18.87 18.86 61.40
C VAL A 129 -18.49 20.27 60.87
N GLY A 130 -19.44 21.07 60.36
CA GLY A 130 -19.27 22.52 60.11
C GLY A 130 -20.52 23.13 59.44
N SER A 131 -20.82 24.42 59.64
CA SER A 131 -22.12 25.02 59.22
C SER A 131 -22.03 26.47 58.70
N LEU A 132 -23.07 26.84 57.94
CA LEU A 132 -23.63 28.17 57.68
C LEU A 132 -22.79 29.21 56.89
N ALA A 133 -23.21 29.45 55.63
CA ALA A 133 -23.66 30.78 55.15
C ALA A 133 -24.34 30.65 53.76
N GLN A 134 -25.41 31.42 53.51
CA GLN A 134 -26.04 31.56 52.19
C GLN A 134 -25.63 32.86 51.51
N SER A 135 -25.62 32.87 50.17
CA SER A 135 -25.71 34.10 49.36
C SER A 135 -26.22 33.75 47.97
N HIS A 136 -27.41 34.23 47.61
CA HIS A 136 -28.02 34.03 46.29
C HIS A 136 -27.81 35.26 45.40
N VAL A 137 -27.27 35.05 44.19
CA VAL A 137 -27.57 35.89 43.02
C VAL A 137 -27.75 35.00 41.79
N ALA A 138 -28.88 35.14 41.10
CA ALA A 138 -29.19 34.33 39.92
C ALA A 138 -28.58 34.94 38.66
N ARG A 139 -27.74 34.19 37.93
CA ARG A 139 -27.28 34.59 36.60
C ARG A 139 -28.23 34.02 35.54
N VAL A 140 -28.88 34.90 34.78
CA VAL A 140 -29.82 34.54 33.71
C VAL A 140 -29.12 33.67 32.66
N LYS A 141 -29.73 32.52 32.35
CA LYS A 141 -29.30 31.61 31.27
C LYS A 141 -29.83 32.13 29.93
N VAL A 142 -29.04 32.96 29.25
CA VAL A 142 -29.26 33.22 27.82
C VAL A 142 -29.18 31.89 27.05
N PRO A 143 -30.17 31.56 26.19
CA PRO A 143 -30.04 30.46 25.25
C PRO A 143 -28.99 30.81 24.19
N GLY A 144 -27.73 30.43 24.43
CA GLY A 144 -26.71 30.47 23.41
C GLY A 144 -27.15 29.60 22.23
N SER A 145 -27.26 30.19 21.05
CA SER A 145 -27.76 29.53 19.84
C SER A 145 -27.03 28.21 19.62
N SER A 146 -27.76 27.15 19.27
CA SER A 146 -27.18 25.88 18.87
C SER A 146 -26.21 26.12 17.71
N ALA A 147 -24.90 26.10 18.00
CA ALA A 147 -23.88 26.15 16.96
C ALA A 147 -24.14 24.99 16.01
N VAL A 148 -24.34 25.30 14.73
CA VAL A 148 -24.55 24.28 13.69
C VAL A 148 -23.25 23.50 13.58
N GLY A 149 -23.23 22.33 14.24
CA GLY A 149 -22.08 21.43 14.24
C GLY A 149 -21.82 20.92 12.84
N GLY A 150 -20.88 21.54 12.14
CA GLY A 150 -20.22 20.90 11.01
C GLY A 150 -19.65 19.54 11.44
N PRO A 151 -19.61 18.54 10.55
CA PRO A 151 -19.20 17.19 10.93
C PRO A 151 -17.81 17.22 11.57
N ASN A 152 -17.71 16.67 12.78
CA ASN A 152 -16.49 16.68 13.57
C ASN A 152 -15.36 16.01 12.78
N THR A 153 -14.16 16.61 12.79
CA THR A 153 -13.08 16.25 11.87
C THR A 153 -12.59 14.81 12.06
N LYS A 154 -12.75 14.25 13.27
CA LYS A 154 -12.52 12.82 13.56
C LYS A 154 -13.47 11.93 12.78
N ASP A 155 -14.75 12.30 12.70
CA ASP A 155 -15.82 11.55 12.04
C ASP A 155 -15.64 11.60 10.52
N VAL A 156 -15.26 12.75 9.97
CA VAL A 156 -14.91 12.91 8.54
C VAL A 156 -13.68 12.07 8.17
N LYS A 157 -12.65 12.07 9.04
CA LYS A 157 -11.45 11.23 8.85
C LYS A 157 -11.78 9.74 8.89
N GLN A 158 -12.65 9.30 9.80
CA GLN A 158 -13.08 7.91 9.91
C GLN A 158 -13.93 7.49 8.70
N MET A 159 -14.91 8.31 8.31
CA MET A 159 -15.73 8.11 7.11
C MET A 159 -14.87 7.89 5.84
N LEU A 160 -13.81 8.69 5.67
CA LEU A 160 -12.91 8.54 4.52
C LEU A 160 -12.07 7.25 4.60
N LEU A 161 -11.64 6.85 5.81
CA LEU A 161 -10.89 5.60 6.02
C LEU A 161 -11.75 4.37 5.69
N ASP A 162 -13.01 4.37 6.12
CA ASP A 162 -13.96 3.30 5.85
C ASP A 162 -14.41 3.28 4.38
N TRP A 163 -14.53 4.43 3.73
CA TRP A 163 -14.69 4.50 2.28
C TRP A 163 -13.50 3.89 1.53
N CYS A 164 -12.25 4.16 1.96
CA CYS A 164 -11.07 3.51 1.37
C CYS A 164 -11.14 2.00 1.52
N ARG A 165 -11.38 1.49 2.74
CA ARG A 165 -11.55 0.06 3.04
C ARG A 165 -12.58 -0.60 2.12
N VAL A 166 -13.79 -0.04 2.02
CA VAL A 166 -14.87 -0.58 1.16
C VAL A 166 -14.52 -0.54 -0.35
N LYS A 167 -13.66 0.40 -0.77
CA LYS A 167 -13.18 0.47 -2.16
C LYS A 167 -12.05 -0.52 -2.46
N THR A 168 -11.17 -0.80 -1.49
CA THR A 168 -10.03 -1.70 -1.67
C THR A 168 -10.26 -3.14 -1.18
N GLU A 169 -11.41 -3.45 -0.57
CA GLU A 169 -11.70 -4.80 -0.03
C GLU A 169 -11.48 -5.97 -1.02
N PRO A 170 -11.79 -5.87 -2.33
CA PRO A 170 -11.52 -6.95 -3.28
C PRO A 170 -10.04 -7.12 -3.69
N TYR A 171 -9.10 -6.34 -3.16
CA TYR A 171 -7.71 -6.30 -3.62
C TYR A 171 -6.77 -7.08 -2.70
N GLU A 172 -6.22 -8.16 -3.23
CA GLU A 172 -5.15 -8.92 -2.59
C GLU A 172 -3.94 -8.02 -2.26
N GLY A 173 -3.39 -8.19 -1.04
CA GLY A 173 -2.25 -7.43 -0.53
C GLY A 173 -2.59 -6.13 0.21
N VAL A 174 -3.81 -5.58 0.09
CA VAL A 174 -4.15 -4.26 0.67
C VAL A 174 -4.98 -4.39 1.96
N ASN A 175 -4.49 -3.79 3.04
CA ASN A 175 -5.18 -3.74 4.34
C ASN A 175 -5.11 -2.32 4.94
N ILE A 176 -6.12 -1.50 4.65
CA ILE A 176 -6.15 -0.09 5.06
C ILE A 176 -6.66 0.03 6.51
N GLN A 177 -5.74 0.35 7.42
CA GLN A 177 -5.99 0.52 8.86
C GLN A 177 -5.70 1.94 9.37
N ASN A 178 -4.95 2.72 8.60
CA ASN A 178 -4.58 4.09 8.91
C ASN A 178 -4.30 4.87 7.59
N PHE A 179 -3.86 6.12 7.69
CA PHE A 179 -3.40 6.94 6.57
C PHE A 179 -1.86 7.04 6.50
N SER A 180 -1.10 6.08 7.02
CA SER A 180 0.36 6.10 7.09
C SER A 180 0.95 4.76 6.64
N SER A 181 1.34 3.87 7.56
CA SER A 181 1.94 2.57 7.24
C SER A 181 1.13 1.69 6.28
N SER A 182 -0.21 1.78 6.29
CA SER A 182 -1.08 1.09 5.32
C SER A 182 -0.92 1.54 3.85
N TRP A 183 -0.13 2.59 3.59
CA TRP A 183 0.08 3.17 2.26
C TRP A 183 1.57 3.18 1.87
N ALA A 184 2.45 2.62 2.71
CA ALA A 184 3.90 2.75 2.57
C ALA A 184 4.49 2.00 1.37
N ASP A 185 3.78 0.99 0.83
CA ASP A 185 4.17 0.17 -0.32
C ASP A 185 3.61 0.65 -1.68
N GLY A 186 2.74 1.66 -1.66
CA GLY A 186 2.02 2.17 -2.83
C GLY A 186 0.80 1.33 -3.27
N LEU A 187 0.62 0.10 -2.77
CA LEU A 187 -0.47 -0.79 -3.24
C LEU A 187 -1.86 -0.25 -2.85
N ALA A 188 -2.00 0.37 -1.68
CA ALA A 188 -3.26 0.98 -1.27
C ALA A 188 -3.69 2.15 -2.20
N PHE A 189 -2.73 2.95 -2.70
CA PHE A 189 -3.01 3.96 -3.73
C PHE A 189 -3.40 3.29 -5.05
N CYS A 190 -2.66 2.27 -5.49
CA CYS A 190 -2.95 1.54 -6.72
C CYS A 190 -4.36 0.92 -6.71
N ALA A 191 -4.70 0.17 -5.66
CA ALA A 191 -6.02 -0.47 -5.51
C ALA A 191 -7.16 0.54 -5.52
N LEU A 192 -6.99 1.69 -4.85
CA LEU A 192 -8.01 2.73 -4.79
C LEU A 192 -8.23 3.40 -6.15
N VAL A 193 -7.15 3.74 -6.87
CA VAL A 193 -7.23 4.34 -8.23
C VAL A 193 -7.82 3.34 -9.22
N HIS A 194 -7.33 2.09 -9.22
CA HIS A 194 -7.83 1.00 -10.08
C HIS A 194 -9.32 0.70 -9.85
N ARG A 195 -9.87 0.94 -8.64
CA ARG A 195 -11.31 0.73 -8.37
C ARG A 195 -12.22 1.70 -9.13
N PHE A 196 -11.69 2.82 -9.63
CA PHE A 196 -12.42 3.76 -10.50
C PHE A 196 -11.92 3.70 -11.95
N PHE A 197 -10.66 3.31 -12.18
CA PHE A 197 -10.03 3.23 -13.49
C PHE A 197 -9.34 1.88 -13.72
N PRO A 198 -10.10 0.76 -13.84
CA PRO A 198 -9.52 -0.58 -14.02
C PRO A 198 -8.81 -0.75 -15.39
N GLU A 199 -9.08 0.14 -16.34
CA GLU A 199 -8.41 0.21 -17.64
C GLU A 199 -7.07 0.99 -17.58
N GLY A 200 -6.74 1.66 -16.47
CA GLY A 200 -5.57 2.54 -16.36
C GLY A 200 -4.24 1.80 -16.17
N PHE A 201 -4.26 0.61 -15.57
CA PHE A 201 -3.15 -0.35 -15.44
C PHE A 201 -3.70 -1.66 -14.89
N GLU A 202 -2.96 -2.76 -15.02
CA GLU A 202 -3.38 -4.05 -14.46
C GLU A 202 -2.84 -4.26 -13.03
N TYR A 203 -3.71 -4.25 -12.02
CA TYR A 203 -3.31 -4.34 -10.61
C TYR A 203 -2.61 -5.66 -10.25
N CYS A 204 -3.02 -6.78 -10.87
CA CYS A 204 -2.47 -8.12 -10.55
C CYS A 204 -0.95 -8.24 -10.78
N THR A 205 -0.33 -7.27 -11.47
CA THR A 205 1.11 -7.20 -11.81
C THR A 205 2.01 -6.61 -10.71
N LEU A 206 1.46 -5.76 -9.84
CA LEU A 206 2.22 -4.81 -8.99
C LEU A 206 2.93 -5.48 -7.81
N ASP A 207 4.26 -5.45 -7.73
CA ASP A 207 4.99 -6.07 -6.62
C ASP A 207 5.07 -5.10 -5.41
N PRO A 208 4.66 -5.50 -4.18
CA PRO A 208 4.76 -4.64 -2.99
C PRO A 208 6.18 -4.17 -2.66
N TYR A 209 7.21 -4.87 -3.15
CA TYR A 209 8.60 -4.46 -2.96
C TYR A 209 9.04 -3.35 -3.93
N ASP A 210 8.33 -3.14 -5.06
CA ASP A 210 8.58 -2.03 -6.00
C ASP A 210 7.74 -0.79 -5.65
N ARG A 211 8.03 -0.25 -4.45
CA ARG A 211 7.34 0.92 -3.87
C ARG A 211 7.27 2.10 -4.83
N ARG A 212 8.36 2.38 -5.56
CA ARG A 212 8.47 3.52 -6.49
C ARG A 212 7.51 3.36 -7.65
N ALA A 213 7.56 2.23 -8.37
CA ALA A 213 6.69 2.02 -9.52
C ALA A 213 5.21 2.02 -9.13
N ASN A 214 4.87 1.55 -7.92
CA ASN A 214 3.52 1.60 -7.38
C ASN A 214 3.05 3.06 -7.16
N PHE A 215 3.83 3.91 -6.50
CA PHE A 215 3.49 5.32 -6.30
C PHE A 215 3.38 6.08 -7.64
N GLU A 216 4.39 5.97 -8.51
CA GLU A 216 4.42 6.67 -9.81
C GLU A 216 3.23 6.28 -10.68
N LYS A 217 2.89 5.00 -10.74
CA LYS A 217 1.74 4.49 -11.51
C LYS A 217 0.41 4.96 -10.93
N ALA A 218 0.22 4.89 -9.61
CA ALA A 218 -1.01 5.35 -8.98
C ALA A 218 -1.24 6.85 -9.18
N PHE A 219 -0.22 7.69 -8.96
CA PHE A 219 -0.34 9.15 -9.07
C PHE A 219 -0.50 9.59 -10.52
N LYS A 220 0.30 9.06 -11.46
CA LYS A 220 0.16 9.37 -12.89
C LYS A 220 -1.22 9.02 -13.42
N THR A 221 -1.79 7.87 -13.03
CA THR A 221 -3.16 7.49 -13.44
C THR A 221 -4.23 8.35 -12.77
N ALA A 222 -4.06 8.74 -11.50
CA ALA A 222 -4.97 9.65 -10.80
C ALA A 222 -4.96 11.07 -11.40
N GLU A 223 -3.79 11.59 -11.76
CA GLU A 223 -3.63 12.86 -12.47
C GLU A 223 -4.29 12.78 -13.86
N THR A 224 -3.90 11.80 -14.69
CA THR A 224 -4.36 11.67 -16.08
C THR A 224 -5.86 11.42 -16.23
N LEU A 225 -6.47 10.65 -15.30
CA LEU A 225 -7.87 10.21 -15.45
C LEU A 225 -8.84 10.90 -14.48
N ALA A 226 -8.38 11.32 -13.29
CA ALA A 226 -9.22 12.02 -12.31
C ALA A 226 -8.97 13.54 -12.25
N ASP A 227 -7.98 14.09 -12.94
CA ASP A 227 -7.50 15.48 -12.77
C ASP A 227 -7.11 15.76 -11.30
N CYS A 228 -6.54 14.75 -10.63
CA CYS A 228 -6.08 14.86 -9.24
C CYS A 228 -4.70 15.52 -9.19
N PRO A 229 -4.51 16.66 -8.50
CA PRO A 229 -3.21 17.32 -8.44
C PRO A 229 -2.18 16.48 -7.67
N PRO A 230 -0.89 16.51 -8.06
CA PRO A 230 0.18 15.77 -7.40
C PRO A 230 0.59 16.42 -6.06
N LEU A 231 -0.21 16.21 -5.01
CA LEU A 231 0.06 16.72 -3.65
C LEU A 231 1.09 15.88 -2.87
N LEU A 232 1.68 14.84 -3.48
CA LEU A 232 2.66 13.94 -2.87
C LEU A 232 3.82 13.71 -3.85
N ASP A 233 5.06 13.94 -3.39
CA ASP A 233 6.27 13.60 -4.14
C ASP A 233 6.68 12.15 -3.84
N VAL A 234 6.96 11.38 -4.89
CA VAL A 234 7.42 9.99 -4.80
C VAL A 234 8.78 9.90 -4.10
N ASP A 235 9.66 10.86 -4.32
CA ASP A 235 10.99 10.88 -3.69
C ASP A 235 10.89 10.98 -2.17
N ASP A 236 9.98 11.80 -1.65
CA ASP A 236 9.75 11.94 -0.21
C ASP A 236 9.05 10.73 0.41
N LEU A 237 8.10 10.12 -0.32
CA LEU A 237 7.50 8.83 0.09
C LEU A 237 8.53 7.69 0.11
N MET A 238 9.53 7.74 -0.77
CA MET A 238 10.62 6.76 -0.81
C MET A 238 11.69 7.01 0.27
N ARG A 239 12.00 8.27 0.59
CA ARG A 239 12.90 8.66 1.71
C ARG A 239 12.38 8.21 3.08
N MET A 240 11.06 8.06 3.24
CA MET A 240 10.42 7.63 4.48
C MET A 240 10.03 6.14 4.48
N ARG A 241 10.10 5.51 5.66
CA ARG A 241 9.58 4.14 5.90
C ARG A 241 8.06 4.10 5.98
N GLU A 242 7.45 5.14 6.54
CA GLU A 242 6.00 5.33 6.68
C GLU A 242 5.70 6.82 6.42
N PRO A 243 4.71 7.19 5.57
CA PRO A 243 4.44 8.59 5.23
C PRO A 243 3.67 9.34 6.32
N ASP A 244 3.78 10.67 6.37
CA ASP A 244 2.98 11.48 7.32
C ASP A 244 1.49 11.35 6.99
N TRP A 245 0.71 10.99 8.02
CA TRP A 245 -0.71 10.68 7.87
C TRP A 245 -1.56 11.86 7.38
N LYS A 246 -1.11 13.11 7.60
CA LYS A 246 -1.80 14.32 7.13
C LYS A 246 -1.64 14.47 5.62
N CYS A 247 -0.43 14.27 5.09
CA CYS A 247 -0.15 14.36 3.66
C CYS A 247 -0.97 13.34 2.87
N VAL A 248 -0.97 12.07 3.30
CA VAL A 248 -1.80 11.02 2.71
C VAL A 248 -3.30 11.32 2.87
N TYR A 249 -3.74 11.74 4.06
CA TYR A 249 -5.15 12.08 4.29
C TYR A 249 -5.62 13.20 3.36
N THR A 250 -4.85 14.27 3.22
CA THR A 250 -5.15 15.40 2.32
C THR A 250 -5.15 14.97 0.86
N TYR A 251 -4.20 14.15 0.40
CA TYR A 251 -4.23 13.60 -0.96
C TYR A 251 -5.49 12.76 -1.21
N ILE A 252 -5.88 11.91 -0.25
CA ILE A 252 -7.08 11.05 -0.41
C ILE A 252 -8.39 11.85 -0.30
N GLN A 253 -8.42 12.94 0.48
CA GLN A 253 -9.52 13.91 0.45
C GLN A 253 -9.66 14.57 -0.93
N GLU A 254 -8.54 14.96 -1.53
CA GLU A 254 -8.50 15.63 -2.83
C GLU A 254 -8.87 14.67 -3.97
N PHE A 255 -8.33 13.46 -3.97
CA PHE A 255 -8.74 12.41 -4.91
C PHE A 255 -10.25 12.10 -4.81
N TYR A 256 -10.81 12.07 -3.59
CA TYR A 256 -12.25 11.94 -3.38
C TYR A 256 -13.03 13.14 -3.96
N ARG A 257 -12.53 14.37 -3.83
CA ARG A 257 -13.12 15.59 -4.42
C ARG A 257 -13.18 15.49 -5.95
N CYS A 258 -12.04 15.20 -6.57
CA CYS A 258 -11.93 15.05 -8.02
C CYS A 258 -12.87 13.95 -8.57
N LEU A 259 -12.94 12.78 -7.91
CA LEU A 259 -13.88 11.72 -8.27
C LEU A 259 -15.36 12.13 -8.10
N ALA A 260 -15.68 12.94 -7.09
CA ALA A 260 -17.05 13.43 -6.88
C ALA A 260 -17.46 14.48 -7.94
N GLU A 261 -16.54 15.33 -8.38
CA GLU A 261 -16.75 16.31 -9.44
C GLU A 261 -16.93 15.65 -10.81
N LYS A 262 -16.17 14.58 -11.10
CA LYS A 262 -16.41 13.69 -12.25
C LYS A 262 -17.63 12.77 -12.10
N GLY A 263 -18.39 12.86 -11.01
CA GLY A 263 -19.61 12.07 -10.76
C GLY A 263 -19.39 10.59 -10.42
N LEU A 264 -18.13 10.14 -10.32
CA LEU A 264 -17.73 8.76 -10.01
C LEU A 264 -17.99 8.38 -8.54
N VAL A 265 -18.20 9.37 -7.67
CA VAL A 265 -18.61 9.19 -6.26
C VAL A 265 -19.88 9.97 -5.96
N LYS A 266 -20.88 9.28 -5.37
CA LYS A 266 -22.18 9.86 -5.00
C LYS A 266 -22.09 10.75 -3.76
N THR A 267 -21.70 12.01 -3.93
CA THR A 267 -21.95 13.05 -2.93
C THR A 267 -23.44 13.40 -2.88
N LYS A 268 -23.99 13.65 -1.69
CA LYS A 268 -25.33 14.23 -1.56
C LYS A 268 -25.27 15.68 -2.01
N LYS A 269 -25.60 15.94 -3.28
CA LYS A 269 -25.76 17.31 -3.81
C LYS A 269 -26.75 18.06 -2.91
N LYS A 270 -26.32 19.17 -2.31
CA LYS A 270 -27.28 20.21 -1.88
C LYS A 270 -27.91 20.74 -3.16
N ILE A 271 -29.23 20.58 -3.26
CA ILE A 271 -30.04 21.33 -4.22
C ILE A 271 -29.96 22.80 -3.77
N PRO A 272 -29.75 23.77 -4.68
CA PRO A 272 -29.74 25.19 -4.35
C PRO A 272 -31.10 25.68 -3.84
#